data_AF-A0A7K0EIM8-F1
#
_entry.id   AF-A0A7K0EIM8-F1
#
_cell.length_a   1.000
_cell.length_b   1.000
_cell.length_c   1.000
_cell.angle_alpha   90.00
_cell.angle_beta   90.00
_cell.angle_gamma   90.00
#
_symmetry.space_group_name_H-M   'P 1'
#
loop_
_entity.id
_entity.type
_entity.pdbx_description
1 polymer ?
#
loop_
_entity_poly.entity_id
_entity_poly.type
_entity_poly.pdbx_seq_one_letter_code
_entity_poly.pdbx_strand_id
1 'polypeptide(L)'
;MSSAQRVAFFFVELLMQIFIDNSFGRDAKKLPDSVVAELNEIYKALEAAHSLGEVVYDIKKIEGHRKRKAFRLKLEKNREYRIGFYLEGESIVLSRILHRRDIYNSFPPKK
;
A
#
# COMPACT_ATOMS: atom_id res chain seq x y z
N MET A 1 36.57 -20.28 7.02
CA MET A 1 35.16 -19.82 7.06
C MET A 1 34.29 -20.93 6.48
N SER A 2 33.30 -21.39 7.24
CA SER A 2 32.49 -22.56 6.88
C SER A 2 31.49 -22.22 5.77
N SER A 3 31.20 -23.17 4.87
CA SER A 3 30.16 -23.05 3.83
C SER A 3 28.79 -22.67 4.42
N ALA A 4 28.52 -22.99 5.70
CA ALA A 4 27.31 -22.57 6.40
C ALA A 4 27.21 -21.03 6.57
N GLN A 5 28.34 -20.34 6.72
CA GLN A 5 28.38 -18.87 6.83
C GLN A 5 28.14 -18.17 5.48
N ARG A 6 28.31 -18.88 4.36
CA ARG A 6 28.04 -18.34 3.01
C ARG A 6 26.55 -18.40 2.63
N VAL A 7 25.79 -19.32 3.22
CA VAL A 7 24.35 -19.47 2.97
C VAL A 7 23.53 -18.44 3.76
N ALA A 8 23.97 -18.10 4.97
CA ALA A 8 23.29 -17.10 5.81
C ALA A 8 23.25 -15.69 5.18
N PHE A 9 24.18 -15.36 4.28
CA PHE A 9 24.21 -14.06 3.60
C PHE A 9 23.22 -13.95 2.41
N PHE A 10 22.65 -15.07 1.96
CA PHE A 10 21.70 -15.11 0.85
C PHE A 10 20.23 -14.91 1.26
N PHE A 11 19.95 -14.87 2.57
CA PHE A 11 18.66 -14.46 3.13
C PHE A 11 18.80 -13.03 3.67
N VAL A 12 18.93 -12.06 2.78
CA VAL A 12 18.46 -10.71 3.12
C VAL A 12 16.94 -10.82 3.09
N GLU A 13 16.29 -10.79 4.24
CA GLU A 13 14.83 -10.78 4.32
C GLU A 13 14.32 -9.59 3.51
N LEU A 14 13.76 -9.85 2.33
CA LEU A 14 13.33 -8.80 1.43
C LEU A 14 12.09 -8.12 2.05
N LEU A 15 12.20 -6.81 2.23
CA LEU A 15 11.10 -5.94 2.59
C LEU A 15 10.19 -5.70 1.38
N MET A 16 8.94 -5.32 1.63
CA MET A 16 8.00 -5.02 0.56
C MET A 16 8.44 -3.82 -0.28
N GLN A 17 8.45 -3.99 -1.60
CA GLN A 17 8.71 -2.89 -2.52
C GLN A 17 7.45 -2.06 -2.74
N ILE A 18 7.59 -0.73 -2.74
CA ILE A 18 6.49 0.21 -2.92
C ILE A 18 6.71 1.03 -4.20
N PHE A 19 5.74 0.98 -5.10
CA PHE A 19 5.65 1.83 -6.29
C PHE A 19 4.50 2.81 -6.13
N ILE A 20 4.62 3.99 -6.75
CA ILE A 20 3.61 5.06 -6.66
C ILE A 20 3.16 5.46 -8.07
N ASP A 21 1.86 5.35 -8.33
CA ASP A 21 1.28 5.84 -9.58
C ASP A 21 1.21 7.37 -9.58
N ASN A 22 1.29 7.97 -10.77
CA ASN A 22 1.11 9.41 -10.97
C ASN A 22 -0.21 9.95 -10.38
N SER A 23 -1.28 9.16 -10.40
CA SER A 23 -2.57 9.53 -9.82
C SER A 23 -2.48 9.66 -8.30
N PHE A 24 -1.79 8.73 -7.64
CA PHE A 24 -1.54 8.81 -6.21
C PHE A 24 -0.78 10.09 -5.84
N GLY A 25 0.29 10.41 -6.58
CA GLY A 25 1.06 11.63 -6.36
C GLY A 25 0.24 12.92 -6.54
N ARG A 26 -0.71 12.93 -7.50
CA ARG A 26 -1.64 14.07 -7.67
C ARG A 26 -2.67 14.17 -6.55
N ASP A 27 -3.15 13.03 -6.07
CA ASP A 27 -4.10 12.98 -4.97
C ASP A 27 -3.43 13.47 -3.67
N ALA A 28 -2.21 12.99 -3.38
CA ALA A 28 -1.45 13.32 -2.16
C ALA A 28 -1.18 14.82 -2.00
N LYS A 29 -0.94 15.54 -3.10
CA LYS A 29 -0.72 17.01 -3.10
C LYS A 29 -1.92 17.83 -2.62
N LYS A 30 -3.12 17.23 -2.55
CA LYS A 30 -4.37 17.91 -2.19
C LYS A 30 -4.84 17.56 -0.78
N LEU A 31 -4.10 16.72 -0.07
CA LEU A 31 -4.48 16.24 1.25
C LEU A 31 -4.18 17.30 2.32
N PRO A 32 -4.99 17.39 3.39
CA PRO A 32 -4.65 18.19 4.54
C PRO A 32 -3.46 17.57 5.30
N ASP A 33 -2.70 18.39 6.01
CA ASP A 33 -1.47 17.98 6.71
C ASP A 33 -1.67 16.80 7.66
N SER A 34 -2.82 16.72 8.33
CA SER A 34 -3.15 15.60 9.24
C SER A 34 -3.22 14.25 8.52
N VAL A 35 -3.66 14.24 7.25
CA VAL A 35 -3.75 13.03 6.42
C VAL A 35 -2.38 12.70 5.84
N VAL A 36 -1.57 13.72 5.48
CA VAL A 36 -0.19 13.53 5.02
C VAL A 36 0.67 12.91 6.13
N ALA A 37 0.52 13.37 7.37
CA ALA A 37 1.22 12.82 8.52
C ALA A 37 0.93 11.33 8.71
N GLU A 38 -0.35 10.94 8.69
CA GLU A 38 -0.74 9.53 8.78
C GLU A 38 -0.30 8.71 7.55
N LEU A 39 -0.36 9.29 6.34
CA LEU A 39 0.16 8.63 5.14
C LEU A 39 1.64 8.29 5.28
N ASN A 40 2.46 9.17 5.87
CA ASN A 40 3.87 8.91 6.12
C ASN A 40 4.08 7.77 7.13
N GLU A 41 3.23 7.67 8.16
CA GLU A 41 3.26 6.55 9.11
C GLU A 41 2.90 5.23 8.42
N ILE A 42 1.85 5.23 7.59
CA ILE A 42 1.45 4.07 6.80
C ILE A 42 2.57 3.65 5.85
N TYR A 43 3.18 4.61 5.13
CA TYR A 43 4.27 4.32 4.20
C TYR A 43 5.43 3.61 4.90
N LYS A 44 5.88 4.12 6.05
CA LYS A 44 6.94 3.49 6.85
C LYS A 44 6.56 2.09 7.33
N ALA A 45 5.30 1.90 7.74
CA ALA A 45 4.82 0.58 8.16
C ALA A 45 4.79 -0.42 6.99
N LEU A 46 4.44 0.02 5.79
CA LEU A 46 4.49 -0.81 4.57
C LEU A 46 5.93 -1.14 4.17
N GLU A 47 6.83 -0.16 4.25
CA GLU A 47 8.25 -0.32 3.87
C GLU A 47 8.99 -1.26 4.84
N ALA A 48 8.58 -1.29 6.11
CA ALA A 48 9.17 -2.18 7.11
C ALA A 48 8.52 -3.58 7.17
N ALA A 49 7.45 -3.83 6.42
CA ALA A 49 6.78 -5.13 6.41
C ALA A 49 7.42 -6.08 5.39
N HIS A 50 7.41 -7.38 5.69
CA HIS A 50 7.75 -8.43 4.71
C HIS A 50 6.52 -8.87 3.92
N SER A 51 5.33 -8.71 4.50
CA SER A 51 4.07 -9.11 3.90
C SER A 51 2.92 -8.22 4.34
N LEU A 52 1.84 -8.18 3.54
CA LEU A 52 0.60 -7.46 3.92
C LEU A 52 -0.01 -7.95 5.24
N GLY A 53 0.30 -9.19 5.69
CA GLY A 53 -0.23 -9.76 6.92
C GLY A 53 0.34 -9.11 8.19
N GLU A 54 1.52 -8.51 8.11
CA GLU A 54 2.18 -7.80 9.22
C GLU A 54 1.67 -6.36 9.39
N VAL A 55 1.00 -5.83 8.37
CA VAL A 55 0.56 -4.44 8.34
C VAL A 55 -0.67 -4.29 9.23
N VAL A 56 -0.50 -3.60 10.37
CA VAL A 56 -1.56 -3.37 11.38
C VAL A 56 -2.51 -2.22 10.95
N TYR A 57 -3.16 -2.38 9.80
CA TYR A 57 -4.20 -1.46 9.29
C TYR A 57 -5.38 -2.27 8.71
N ASP A 58 -6.58 -1.67 8.66
CA ASP A 58 -7.74 -2.32 8.04
C ASP A 58 -7.58 -2.34 6.50
N ILE A 59 -7.00 -3.45 6.02
CA ILE A 59 -6.80 -3.76 4.61
C ILE A 59 -7.86 -4.76 4.16
N LYS A 60 -8.60 -4.39 3.10
CA LYS A 60 -9.63 -5.25 2.50
C LYS A 60 -9.43 -5.38 1.00
N LYS A 61 -9.52 -6.61 0.50
CA LYS A 61 -9.57 -6.86 -0.94
C LYS A 61 -10.84 -6.22 -1.52
N ILE A 62 -10.71 -5.59 -2.69
CA ILE A 62 -11.86 -5.06 -3.43
C ILE A 62 -12.35 -6.15 -4.39
N GLU A 63 -13.63 -6.51 -4.27
CA GLU A 63 -14.26 -7.52 -5.12
C GLU A 63 -14.57 -6.99 -6.53
N GLY A 64 -14.78 -7.90 -7.49
CA GLY A 64 -15.19 -7.54 -8.86
C GLY A 64 -14.05 -7.19 -9.83
N HIS A 65 -12.84 -6.87 -9.35
CA HIS A 65 -11.72 -6.55 -10.24
C HIS A 65 -10.84 -7.77 -10.56
N ARG A 66 -11.17 -8.49 -11.64
CA ARG A 66 -10.53 -9.78 -12.00
C ARG A 66 -9.10 -9.69 -12.56
N LYS A 67 -8.64 -8.51 -13.04
CA LYS A 67 -7.35 -8.38 -13.74
C LYS A 67 -6.15 -8.20 -12.79
N ARG A 68 -6.33 -7.47 -11.69
CA ARG A 68 -5.28 -7.12 -10.73
C ARG A 68 -5.84 -7.28 -9.31
N LYS A 69 -5.02 -7.77 -8.37
CA LYS A 69 -5.40 -7.92 -6.96
C LYS A 69 -5.48 -6.53 -6.32
N ALA A 70 -6.67 -5.94 -6.34
CA ALA A 70 -6.94 -4.61 -5.79
C ALA A 70 -7.33 -4.69 -4.31
N PHE A 71 -6.82 -3.76 -3.53
CA PHE A 71 -7.06 -3.64 -2.10
C PHE A 71 -7.36 -2.18 -1.73
N ARG A 72 -8.04 -2.01 -0.60
CA ARG A 72 -8.19 -0.72 0.09
C ARG A 72 -7.57 -0.81 1.47
N LEU A 73 -6.84 0.21 1.87
CA LEU A 73 -6.38 0.45 3.24
C LEU A 73 -7.13 1.65 3.81
N LYS A 74 -7.70 1.51 5.00
CA LYS A 74 -8.35 2.61 5.72
C LYS A 74 -7.34 3.35 6.60
N LEU A 75 -7.34 4.68 6.51
CA LEU A 75 -6.63 5.53 7.46
C LEU A 75 -7.40 5.50 8.79
N GLU A 76 -6.74 5.13 9.88
CA GLU A 76 -7.37 4.96 11.20
C GLU A 76 -7.61 6.29 11.90
N LYS A 77 -6.66 7.21 11.85
CA LYS A 77 -6.80 8.57 12.42
C LYS A 77 -7.70 9.42 11.53
N ASN A 78 -7.59 9.30 10.20
CA ASN A 78 -8.39 10.02 9.22
C ASN A 78 -9.35 9.08 8.47
N ARG A 79 -10.36 8.51 9.16
CA ARG A 79 -11.30 7.46 8.67
C ARG A 79 -12.07 7.79 7.39
N GLU A 80 -12.11 9.06 7.04
CA GLU A 80 -12.70 9.58 5.81
C GLU A 80 -11.86 9.27 4.58
N TYR A 81 -10.56 9.00 4.72
CA TYR A 81 -9.65 8.71 3.63
C TYR A 81 -9.35 7.21 3.51
N ARG A 82 -9.04 6.78 2.29
CA ARG A 82 -8.61 5.42 1.97
C ARG A 82 -7.50 5.47 0.93
N ILE A 83 -6.58 4.53 1.02
CA ILE A 83 -5.60 4.24 -0.01
C ILE A 83 -6.14 3.08 -0.86
N GLY A 84 -6.17 3.26 -2.18
CA GLY A 84 -6.39 2.20 -3.15
C GLY A 84 -5.05 1.74 -3.71
N PHE A 85 -4.76 0.45 -3.61
CA PHE A 85 -3.49 -0.10 -4.09
C PHE A 85 -3.66 -1.48 -4.72
N TYR A 86 -2.69 -1.86 -5.55
CA TYR A 86 -2.57 -3.20 -6.10
C TYR A 86 -1.47 -3.98 -5.41
N LEU A 87 -1.70 -5.27 -5.21
CA LEU A 87 -0.64 -6.21 -4.83
C LEU A 87 -0.18 -6.98 -6.07
N GLU A 88 1.10 -6.85 -6.41
CA GLU A 88 1.73 -7.47 -7.58
C GLU A 88 2.95 -8.27 -7.14
N GLY A 89 2.79 -9.59 -7.05
CA GLY A 89 3.77 -10.42 -6.37
C GLY A 89 3.92 -9.99 -4.91
N GLU A 90 5.12 -9.53 -4.55
CA GLU A 90 5.49 -9.02 -3.23
C GLU A 90 5.51 -7.48 -3.17
N SER A 91 5.16 -6.81 -4.28
CA SER A 91 5.18 -5.35 -4.37
C SER A 91 3.78 -4.73 -4.20
N ILE A 92 3.75 -3.56 -3.59
CA ILE A 92 2.56 -2.71 -3.50
C ILE A 92 2.68 -1.60 -4.54
N VAL A 93 1.62 -1.39 -5.32
CA VAL A 93 1.47 -0.23 -6.19
C VAL A 93 0.41 0.69 -5.60
N LEU A 94 0.85 1.77 -4.95
CA LEU A 94 -0.02 2.83 -4.42
C LEU A 94 -0.63 3.60 -5.59
N SER A 95 -1.94 3.43 -5.80
CA SER A 95 -2.59 3.91 -7.01
C SER A 95 -3.42 5.18 -6.78
N ARG A 96 -4.19 5.23 -5.68
CA ARG A 96 -5.03 6.38 -5.29
C ARG A 96 -5.00 6.62 -3.78
N ILE A 97 -5.17 7.86 -3.34
CA ILE A 97 -5.53 8.20 -1.95
C ILE A 97 -6.65 9.22 -1.96
N LEU A 98 -7.84 8.82 -1.51
CA LEU A 98 -9.04 9.61 -1.72
C LEU A 98 -9.95 9.57 -0.52
N HIS A 99 -10.82 10.58 -0.44
CA HIS A 99 -11.97 10.54 0.45
C HIS A 99 -12.88 9.35 0.10
N ARG A 100 -13.55 8.78 1.10
CA ARG A 100 -14.35 7.55 1.03
C ARG A 100 -15.43 7.55 -0.02
N ARG A 101 -15.99 8.74 -0.28
CA ARG A 101 -17.07 8.95 -1.25
C ARG A 101 -16.58 8.85 -2.70
N ASP A 102 -15.27 9.04 -2.91
CA ASP A 102 -14.68 9.18 -4.24
C ASP A 102 -13.93 7.91 -4.66
N ILE A 103 -13.41 7.13 -3.69
CA ILE A 103 -12.55 5.98 -3.99
C ILE A 103 -13.25 4.90 -4.81
N TYR A 104 -14.51 4.56 -4.52
CA TYR A 104 -15.21 3.46 -5.22
C TYR A 104 -15.58 3.78 -6.67
N ASN A 105 -15.66 5.07 -7.01
CA ASN A 105 -15.88 5.52 -8.39
C ASN A 105 -14.54 5.60 -9.17
N SER A 106 -13.45 5.76 -8.44
CA SER A 106 -12.13 6.10 -8.97
C SER A 106 -11.15 4.93 -8.98
N PHE A 107 -11.39 3.92 -8.15
CA PHE A 107 -10.51 2.78 -7.93
C PHE A 107 -11.28 1.52 -7.48
N PRO A 108 -10.97 0.35 -8.07
CA PRO A 108 -10.17 0.20 -9.28
C PRO A 108 -10.93 0.73 -10.51
N PRO A 109 -10.25 1.18 -11.57
CA PRO A 109 -10.92 1.67 -12.77
C PRO A 109 -11.83 0.58 -13.34
N LYS A 110 -13.04 0.97 -13.74
CA LYS A 110 -13.95 0.07 -14.47
C LYS A 110 -13.24 -0.34 -15.76
N LYS A 111 -13.17 -1.65 -16.04
CA LYS A 111 -12.67 -2.15 -17.32
C LYS A 111 -13.59 -1.74 -18.45
#